data_AF-A0A2K0TM97-F1
#
_entry.id   AF-A0A2K0TM97-F1
#
_cell.length_a   1.000
_cell.length_b   1.000
_cell.length_c   1.000
_cell.angle_alpha   90.00
_cell.angle_beta   90.00
_cell.angle_gamma   90.00
#
_symmetry.space_group_name_H-M   'P 1'
#
loop_
_entity.id
_entity.type
_entity.pdbx_description
1 polymer ?
#
loop_
_entity_poly.entity_id
_entity_poly.type
_entity_poly.pdbx_seq_one_letter_code
_entity_poly.pdbx_strand_id
1 'polypeptide(L)'
;MVLATEAMRRAVNASEMLEAIAKATGGLTVSILDPPVETLLGAVMGSRSGLGGVPGGALFLDLGGGSVQMTWVDTSTENYEVEAALAGGSLPYGAAKLMRVLQEHPEDVQVMETGKLKDGLSQLYADLCSKFPALQAIRAANERGEEALVDVYMCGGGFRGYGSMLMHDDPISPYPISSSNTYSVRGSRFKDTTRMLTMNQTYEGKIFGLSKRRRQQFPAIIKVVDAFIKAVPYIGWVTFCGGSNRQGALMMKLPREIRESNPLDVLASVQDGEKAIFGAILDKLSESLPANLTHTRFPTIFSTGLGLLFVREIWSRHGHGADSNTAFAIHDAISRDTDCPGLTHLARALLGLGVAARWGGNLGPLDTQLHRGLQGILEDRGADSSFWAQYLGAVAGVLATIFPVMPKQADQLVSAISFESRVEKREGKKDKVVLKIILSGENSKRINEEDLIDLVNSAAKSNAKATKKISTHIVIQS
;
A
#
# COMPACT_ATOMS: atom_id res chain seq x y z
N MET A 1 -6.67 -19.10 -21.80
CA MET A 1 -7.92 -18.46 -21.31
C MET A 1 -8.00 -17.08 -21.93
N VAL A 2 -9.07 -16.81 -22.66
CA VAL A 2 -9.32 -15.51 -23.30
C VAL A 2 -10.68 -15.01 -22.86
N LEU A 3 -10.71 -13.77 -22.37
CA LEU A 3 -11.87 -13.19 -21.71
C LEU A 3 -12.33 -11.96 -22.49
N ALA A 4 -13.65 -11.79 -22.60
CA ALA A 4 -14.29 -10.59 -23.14
C ALA A 4 -15.27 -10.00 -22.12
N THR A 5 -15.46 -8.69 -22.16
CA THR A 5 -16.26 -7.94 -21.18
C THR A 5 -17.38 -7.15 -21.86
N GLU A 6 -17.81 -6.05 -21.22
CA GLU A 6 -18.99 -5.26 -21.54
C GLU A 6 -19.24 -4.96 -23.03
N ALA A 7 -18.21 -4.61 -23.80
CA ALA A 7 -18.39 -4.30 -25.23
C ALA A 7 -18.88 -5.53 -26.02
N MET A 8 -18.30 -6.70 -25.75
CA MET A 8 -18.69 -7.95 -26.41
C MET A 8 -20.05 -8.44 -25.92
N ARG A 9 -20.33 -8.27 -24.62
CA ARG A 9 -21.64 -8.61 -24.03
C ARG A 9 -22.80 -7.87 -24.70
N ARG A 10 -22.59 -6.61 -25.10
CA ARG A 10 -23.62 -5.75 -25.70
C ARG A 10 -23.67 -5.80 -27.23
N ALA A 11 -22.66 -6.36 -27.88
CA ALA A 11 -22.57 -6.35 -29.32
C ALA A 11 -23.63 -7.28 -29.93
N VAL A 12 -24.48 -6.74 -30.82
CA VAL A 12 -25.50 -7.53 -31.53
C VAL A 12 -24.85 -8.63 -32.37
N ASN A 13 -23.66 -8.37 -32.91
CA ASN A 13 -22.86 -9.29 -33.71
C ASN A 13 -21.79 -10.04 -32.90
N ALA A 14 -21.96 -10.19 -31.57
CA ALA A 14 -20.98 -10.89 -30.73
C ALA A 14 -20.71 -12.32 -31.23
N SER A 15 -21.75 -13.08 -31.57
CA SER A 15 -21.60 -14.46 -32.06
C SER A 15 -20.75 -14.56 -33.32
N GLU A 16 -20.98 -13.68 -34.30
CA GLU A 16 -20.18 -13.63 -35.54
C GLU A 16 -18.71 -13.36 -35.24
N MET A 17 -18.43 -12.45 -34.30
CA MET A 17 -17.07 -12.13 -33.90
C MET A 17 -16.39 -13.29 -33.13
N LEU A 18 -17.13 -14.02 -32.27
CA LEU A 18 -16.61 -15.23 -31.61
C LEU A 18 -16.28 -16.33 -32.62
N GLU A 19 -17.18 -16.57 -33.57
CA GLU A 19 -16.99 -17.56 -34.65
C GLU A 19 -15.80 -17.20 -35.54
N ALA A 20 -15.65 -15.92 -35.89
CA ALA A 20 -14.51 -15.43 -36.65
C ALA A 20 -13.18 -15.66 -35.92
N ILE A 21 -13.13 -15.39 -34.61
CA ILE A 21 -11.94 -15.66 -33.77
C ILE A 21 -11.65 -17.16 -33.76
N ALA A 22 -12.65 -18.00 -33.47
CA ALA A 22 -12.48 -19.45 -33.41
C ALA A 22 -11.97 -20.00 -34.76
N LYS A 23 -12.56 -19.57 -35.88
CA LYS A 23 -12.15 -19.97 -37.23
C LYS A 23 -10.73 -19.55 -37.55
N ALA A 24 -10.35 -18.30 -37.24
CA ALA A 24 -9.02 -17.77 -37.56
C ALA A 24 -7.90 -18.37 -36.71
N THR A 25 -8.23 -18.89 -35.53
CA THR A 25 -7.25 -19.38 -34.53
C THR A 25 -7.22 -20.91 -34.40
N GLY A 26 -8.04 -21.63 -35.16
CA GLY A 26 -8.13 -23.08 -35.07
C GLY A 26 -8.87 -23.59 -33.83
N GLY A 27 -9.82 -22.81 -33.31
CA GLY A 27 -10.73 -23.22 -32.23
C GLY A 27 -10.55 -22.52 -30.89
N LEU A 28 -9.87 -21.37 -30.83
CA LEU A 28 -9.75 -20.61 -29.58
C LEU A 28 -11.13 -20.13 -29.10
N THR A 29 -11.48 -20.48 -27.87
CA THR A 29 -12.72 -20.03 -27.23
C THR A 29 -12.48 -18.74 -26.45
N VAL A 30 -13.44 -17.82 -26.54
CA VAL A 30 -13.46 -16.56 -25.78
C VAL A 30 -14.67 -16.59 -24.86
N SER A 31 -14.42 -16.48 -23.55
CA SER A 31 -15.48 -16.43 -22.54
C SER A 31 -15.93 -14.99 -22.32
N ILE A 32 -17.19 -14.69 -22.62
CA ILE A 32 -17.81 -13.41 -22.24
C ILE A 32 -18.14 -13.49 -20.75
N LEU A 33 -17.45 -12.71 -19.94
CA LEU A 33 -17.58 -12.73 -18.47
C LEU A 33 -18.89 -12.11 -18.05
N ASP A 34 -19.75 -12.74 -17.26
CA ASP A 34 -20.92 -12.07 -16.66
C ASP A 34 -20.52 -10.90 -15.73
N PRO A 35 -21.39 -9.90 -15.49
CA PRO A 35 -21.01 -8.73 -14.68
C PRO A 35 -20.50 -9.06 -13.26
N PRO A 36 -21.08 -10.02 -12.51
CA PRO A 36 -20.50 -10.44 -11.22
C PRO A 36 -19.13 -11.10 -11.37
N VAL A 37 -18.90 -11.84 -12.46
CA VAL A 37 -17.59 -12.45 -12.74
C VAL A 37 -16.56 -11.38 -13.12
N GLU A 38 -16.93 -10.38 -13.90
CA GLU A 38 -16.08 -9.22 -14.18
C GLU A 38 -15.77 -8.44 -12.89
N THR A 39 -16.72 -8.33 -11.97
CA THR A 39 -16.50 -7.73 -10.64
C THR A 39 -15.52 -8.56 -9.80
N LEU A 40 -15.70 -9.90 -9.77
CA LEU A 40 -14.79 -10.83 -9.09
C LEU A 40 -13.37 -10.71 -9.62
N LEU A 41 -13.18 -10.76 -10.94
CA LEU A 41 -11.86 -10.81 -11.55
C LEU A 41 -11.19 -9.43 -11.63
N GLY A 42 -11.95 -8.39 -11.92
CA GLY A 42 -11.46 -7.03 -12.09
C GLY A 42 -11.30 -6.32 -10.76
N ALA A 43 -12.43 -5.89 -10.19
CA ALA A 43 -12.46 -5.08 -8.98
C ALA A 43 -11.87 -5.84 -7.80
N VAL A 44 -12.41 -7.02 -7.45
CA VAL A 44 -12.05 -7.77 -6.25
C VAL A 44 -10.64 -8.37 -6.36
N MET A 45 -10.49 -9.42 -7.16
CA MET A 45 -9.26 -10.22 -7.20
C MET A 45 -8.14 -9.53 -7.97
N GLY A 46 -8.49 -8.67 -8.94
CA GLY A 46 -7.51 -7.85 -9.65
C GLY A 46 -6.89 -6.80 -8.73
N SER A 47 -7.66 -6.11 -7.89
CA SER A 47 -7.07 -5.19 -6.90
C SER A 47 -6.34 -5.95 -5.80
N ARG A 48 -6.95 -7.00 -5.27
CA ARG A 48 -6.39 -7.86 -4.20
C ARG A 48 -5.04 -8.47 -4.58
N SER A 49 -4.80 -8.75 -5.86
CA SER A 49 -3.54 -9.35 -6.32
C SER A 49 -2.30 -8.49 -6.09
N GLY A 50 -2.43 -7.20 -5.76
CA GLY A 50 -1.30 -6.32 -5.41
C GLY A 50 -1.12 -6.09 -3.91
N LEU A 51 -1.95 -6.69 -3.07
CA LEU A 51 -2.06 -6.38 -1.64
C LEU A 51 -1.72 -7.60 -0.79
N GLY A 52 -1.31 -7.38 0.46
CA GLY A 52 -1.18 -8.45 1.46
C GLY A 52 -2.55 -8.90 1.99
N GLY A 53 -3.43 -7.93 2.27
CA GLY A 53 -4.81 -8.11 2.72
C GLY A 53 -5.47 -6.75 2.97
N VAL A 54 -6.77 -6.75 3.22
CA VAL A 54 -7.58 -5.58 3.59
C VAL A 54 -8.54 -5.96 4.73
N PRO A 55 -8.02 -6.18 5.95
CA PRO A 55 -8.85 -6.49 7.10
C PRO A 55 -9.69 -5.27 7.52
N GLY A 56 -10.94 -5.50 7.93
CA GLY A 56 -11.88 -4.43 8.32
C GLY A 56 -12.60 -3.78 7.13
N GLY A 57 -12.19 -4.14 5.92
CA GLY A 57 -12.87 -3.86 4.67
C GLY A 57 -12.63 -2.48 4.05
N ALA A 58 -12.82 -2.40 2.74
CA ALA A 58 -12.72 -1.19 1.94
C ALA A 58 -13.58 -1.26 0.68
N LEU A 59 -13.84 -0.11 0.05
CA LEU A 59 -14.47 -0.08 -1.27
C LEU A 59 -13.47 -0.42 -2.37
N PHE A 60 -13.85 -1.31 -3.28
CA PHE A 60 -13.05 -1.72 -4.43
C PHE A 60 -13.76 -1.29 -5.71
N LEU A 61 -13.05 -0.60 -6.60
CA LEU A 61 -13.59 -0.12 -7.88
C LEU A 61 -12.69 -0.49 -9.05
N ASP A 62 -13.30 -0.80 -10.19
CA ASP A 62 -12.60 -1.01 -11.47
C ASP A 62 -13.17 -0.07 -12.53
N LEU A 63 -12.33 0.75 -13.18
CA LEU A 63 -12.75 1.59 -14.31
C LEU A 63 -12.13 1.10 -15.62
N GLY A 64 -12.96 0.36 -16.36
CA GLY A 64 -12.70 -0.14 -17.69
C GLY A 64 -13.00 0.89 -18.80
N GLY A 65 -13.01 0.39 -20.04
CA GLY A 65 -13.39 1.19 -21.21
C GLY A 65 -14.92 1.29 -21.39
N GLY A 66 -15.65 0.22 -21.07
CA GLY A 66 -17.11 0.12 -21.25
C GLY A 66 -17.92 0.28 -19.96
N SER A 67 -17.35 -0.09 -18.81
CA SER A 67 -18.04 -0.14 -17.52
C SER A 67 -17.17 0.40 -16.37
N VAL A 68 -17.84 0.67 -15.25
CA VAL A 68 -17.25 0.88 -13.93
C VAL A 68 -17.92 -0.07 -12.93
N GLN A 69 -17.13 -0.71 -12.08
CA GLN A 69 -17.60 -1.59 -11.02
C GLN A 69 -17.33 -0.97 -9.65
N MET A 70 -18.19 -1.27 -8.67
CA MET A 70 -18.00 -0.92 -7.27
C MET A 70 -18.49 -2.04 -6.35
N THR A 71 -17.69 -2.39 -5.34
CA THR A 71 -18.03 -3.40 -4.33
C THR A 71 -17.32 -3.12 -3.01
N TRP A 72 -17.62 -3.88 -1.97
CA TRP A 72 -16.97 -3.88 -0.66
C TRP A 72 -16.21 -5.19 -0.45
N VAL A 73 -14.95 -5.11 -0.04
CA VAL A 73 -14.08 -6.27 0.19
C VAL A 73 -13.46 -6.17 1.57
N ASP A 74 -13.69 -7.19 2.40
CA ASP A 74 -13.00 -7.40 3.67
C ASP A 74 -12.32 -8.76 3.64
N THR A 75 -10.98 -8.79 3.58
CA THR A 75 -10.26 -10.06 3.45
C THR A 75 -10.18 -10.84 4.75
N SER A 76 -10.70 -10.29 5.87
CA SER A 76 -10.78 -11.02 7.14
C SER A 76 -12.02 -11.91 7.22
N THR A 77 -12.97 -11.78 6.30
CA THR A 77 -14.17 -12.63 6.24
C THR A 77 -13.96 -13.82 5.30
N GLU A 78 -14.60 -14.95 5.62
CA GLU A 78 -14.58 -16.10 4.74
C GLU A 78 -15.37 -15.84 3.44
N ASN A 79 -14.90 -16.40 2.32
CA ASN A 79 -15.56 -16.29 1.02
C ASN A 79 -15.84 -14.85 0.56
N TYR A 80 -15.07 -13.89 1.08
CA TYR A 80 -15.20 -12.47 0.78
C TYR A 80 -15.25 -12.21 -0.73
N GLU A 81 -14.53 -13.01 -1.53
CA GLU A 81 -14.41 -12.79 -2.95
C GLU A 81 -15.73 -13.02 -3.68
N VAL A 82 -16.49 -14.03 -3.26
CA VAL A 82 -17.79 -14.37 -3.84
C VAL A 82 -18.85 -13.40 -3.35
N GLU A 83 -18.88 -13.10 -2.05
CA GLU A 83 -19.86 -12.18 -1.49
C GLU A 83 -19.70 -10.77 -2.08
N ALA A 84 -18.47 -10.27 -2.17
CA ALA A 84 -18.17 -8.99 -2.80
C ALA A 84 -18.56 -8.98 -4.29
N ALA A 85 -18.29 -10.07 -5.02
CA ALA A 85 -18.63 -10.15 -6.44
C ALA A 85 -20.15 -10.13 -6.69
N LEU A 86 -20.93 -10.79 -5.84
CA LEU A 86 -22.39 -10.86 -5.95
C LEU A 86 -23.08 -9.58 -5.48
N ALA A 87 -22.55 -8.94 -4.43
CA ALA A 87 -23.08 -7.66 -3.94
C ALA A 87 -22.63 -6.46 -4.79
N GLY A 88 -21.51 -6.61 -5.51
CA GLY A 88 -20.95 -5.57 -6.34
C GLY A 88 -21.81 -5.25 -7.57
N GLY A 89 -21.84 -3.98 -7.95
CA GLY A 89 -22.56 -3.50 -9.12
C GLY A 89 -21.64 -3.13 -10.26
N SER A 90 -22.12 -3.31 -11.49
CA SER A 90 -21.47 -2.81 -12.71
C SER A 90 -22.37 -1.82 -13.42
N LEU A 91 -21.87 -0.60 -13.61
CA LEU A 91 -22.54 0.43 -14.39
C LEU A 91 -21.89 0.56 -15.76
N PRO A 92 -22.65 0.75 -16.84
CA PRO A 92 -22.10 0.79 -18.19
C PRO A 92 -21.54 2.18 -18.54
N TYR A 93 -20.61 2.67 -17.72
CA TYR A 93 -20.01 4.00 -17.82
C TYR A 93 -18.48 3.95 -17.72
N GLY A 94 -17.85 3.17 -18.60
CA GLY A 94 -16.41 3.16 -18.72
C GLY A 94 -15.85 4.42 -19.40
N ALA A 95 -14.55 4.67 -19.22
CA ALA A 95 -13.92 5.90 -19.67
C ALA A 95 -14.02 6.14 -21.19
N ALA A 96 -13.95 5.08 -22.00
CA ALA A 96 -14.04 5.22 -23.45
C ALA A 96 -15.46 5.50 -23.90
N LYS A 97 -16.45 4.80 -23.34
CA LYS A 97 -17.86 5.02 -23.63
C LYS A 97 -18.30 6.43 -23.21
N LEU A 98 -17.93 6.86 -22.00
CA LEU A 98 -18.30 8.18 -21.51
C LEU A 98 -17.59 9.30 -22.29
N MET A 99 -16.35 9.09 -22.75
CA MET A 99 -15.68 10.06 -23.61
C MET A 99 -16.42 10.27 -24.93
N ARG A 100 -16.95 9.21 -25.54
CA ARG A 100 -17.81 9.33 -26.74
C ARG A 100 -19.06 10.14 -26.44
N VAL A 101 -19.74 9.86 -25.31
CA VAL A 101 -20.89 10.67 -24.88
C VAL A 101 -20.53 12.16 -24.82
N LEU A 102 -19.39 12.51 -24.22
CA LEU A 102 -18.94 13.89 -24.08
C LEU A 102 -18.50 14.57 -25.39
N GLN A 103 -18.14 13.80 -26.43
CA GLN A 103 -17.64 14.33 -27.71
C GLN A 103 -18.70 14.34 -28.82
N GLU A 104 -19.56 13.33 -28.84
CA GLU A 104 -20.41 13.00 -30.00
C GLU A 104 -21.87 13.37 -29.76
N HIS A 105 -22.28 13.64 -28.51
CA HIS A 105 -23.68 13.90 -28.18
C HIS A 105 -23.91 15.35 -27.70
N PRO A 106 -25.12 15.91 -27.92
CA PRO A 106 -25.49 17.23 -27.44
C PRO A 106 -25.56 17.32 -25.90
N GLU A 107 -25.51 18.55 -25.37
CA GLU A 107 -25.36 18.84 -23.94
C GLU A 107 -26.44 18.21 -23.06
N ASP A 108 -27.69 18.19 -23.51
CA ASP A 108 -28.82 17.57 -22.82
C ASP A 108 -28.62 16.05 -22.61
N VAL A 109 -28.11 15.36 -23.62
CA VAL A 109 -27.77 13.92 -23.53
C VAL A 109 -26.58 13.71 -22.60
N GLN A 110 -25.57 14.59 -22.65
CA GLN A 110 -24.43 14.52 -21.73
C GLN A 110 -24.87 14.68 -20.27
N VAL A 111 -25.74 15.66 -19.99
CA VAL A 111 -26.31 15.90 -18.65
C VAL A 111 -27.12 14.69 -18.20
N MET A 112 -27.95 14.12 -19.07
CA MET A 112 -28.75 12.94 -18.75
C MET A 112 -27.87 11.73 -18.40
N GLU A 113 -26.89 11.38 -19.24
CA GLU A 113 -26.03 10.21 -19.03
C GLU A 113 -25.11 10.38 -17.82
N THR A 114 -24.60 11.60 -17.57
CA THR A 114 -23.83 11.88 -16.35
C THR A 114 -24.72 11.89 -15.10
N GLY A 115 -25.99 12.24 -15.22
CA GLY A 115 -27.00 12.09 -14.16
C GLY A 115 -27.20 10.62 -13.78
N LYS A 116 -27.48 9.76 -14.77
CA LYS A 116 -27.64 8.30 -14.57
C LYS A 116 -26.42 7.65 -13.92
N LEU A 117 -25.21 8.08 -14.29
CA LEU A 117 -23.98 7.63 -13.63
C LEU A 117 -23.94 7.99 -12.14
N LYS A 118 -24.30 9.24 -11.79
CA LYS A 118 -24.33 9.72 -10.40
C LYS A 118 -25.37 8.96 -9.59
N ASP A 119 -26.57 8.80 -10.13
CA ASP A 119 -27.67 8.11 -9.45
C ASP A 119 -27.33 6.62 -9.27
N GLY A 120 -26.76 5.99 -10.31
CA GLY A 120 -26.31 4.61 -10.25
C GLY A 120 -25.24 4.36 -9.19
N LEU A 121 -24.20 5.20 -9.10
CA LEU A 121 -23.16 5.05 -8.06
C LEU A 121 -23.71 5.30 -6.66
N SER A 122 -24.62 6.27 -6.52
CA SER A 122 -25.28 6.56 -5.23
C SER A 122 -26.13 5.38 -4.77
N GLN A 123 -26.91 4.78 -5.68
CA GLN A 123 -27.70 3.59 -5.39
C GLN A 123 -26.82 2.40 -5.03
N LEU A 124 -25.76 2.13 -5.81
CA LEU A 124 -24.83 1.04 -5.51
C LEU A 124 -24.17 1.21 -4.14
N TYR A 125 -23.77 2.43 -3.77
CA TYR A 125 -23.21 2.68 -2.44
C TYR A 125 -24.24 2.41 -1.34
N ALA A 126 -25.49 2.84 -1.52
CA ALA A 126 -26.57 2.58 -0.57
C ALA A 126 -26.87 1.08 -0.42
N ASP A 127 -26.85 0.32 -1.52
CA ASP A 127 -27.06 -1.12 -1.53
C ASP A 127 -25.92 -1.84 -0.79
N LEU A 128 -24.67 -1.44 -1.06
CA LEU A 128 -23.49 -1.97 -0.36
C LEU A 128 -23.54 -1.68 1.14
N CYS A 129 -23.89 -0.45 1.54
CA CYS A 129 -24.11 -0.12 2.95
C CYS A 129 -25.18 -1.03 3.56
N SER A 130 -26.32 -1.24 2.89
CA SER A 130 -27.39 -2.10 3.40
C SER A 130 -26.96 -3.57 3.55
N LYS A 131 -26.01 -4.02 2.73
CA LYS A 131 -25.49 -5.40 2.73
C LYS A 131 -24.36 -5.63 3.73
N PHE A 132 -23.47 -4.66 3.94
CA PHE A 132 -22.24 -4.82 4.69
C PHE A 132 -22.25 -3.98 5.98
N PRO A 133 -22.39 -4.61 7.16
CA PRO A 133 -22.52 -3.89 8.44
C PRO A 133 -21.37 -2.95 8.76
N ALA A 134 -20.13 -3.32 8.41
CA ALA A 134 -18.95 -2.47 8.64
C ALA A 134 -19.05 -1.16 7.85
N LEU A 135 -19.45 -1.23 6.58
CA LEU A 135 -19.64 -0.04 5.75
C LEU A 135 -20.84 0.80 6.22
N GLN A 136 -21.95 0.15 6.61
CA GLN A 136 -23.09 0.84 7.22
C GLN A 136 -22.70 1.56 8.51
N ALA A 137 -21.86 0.95 9.36
CA ALA A 137 -21.41 1.56 10.60
C ALA A 137 -20.62 2.83 10.34
N ILE A 138 -19.74 2.85 9.32
CA ILE A 138 -19.02 4.06 8.90
C ILE A 138 -20.00 5.15 8.45
N ARG A 139 -20.98 4.80 7.61
CA ARG A 139 -22.02 5.75 7.17
C ARG A 139 -22.79 6.32 8.37
N ALA A 140 -23.29 5.46 9.24
CA ALA A 140 -24.08 5.85 10.40
C ALA A 140 -23.28 6.70 11.40
N ALA A 141 -21.99 6.41 11.59
CA ALA A 141 -21.10 7.21 12.43
C ALA A 141 -21.01 8.66 11.92
N ASN A 142 -20.81 8.85 10.61
CA ASN A 142 -20.76 10.20 10.05
C ASN A 142 -22.11 10.92 10.05
N GLU A 143 -23.22 10.20 9.88
CA GLU A 143 -24.57 10.77 10.04
C GLU A 143 -24.80 11.28 11.48
N ARG A 144 -24.10 10.71 12.47
CA ARG A 144 -24.05 11.21 13.87
C ARG A 144 -22.98 12.29 14.12
N GLY A 145 -22.16 12.62 13.11
CA GLY A 145 -21.04 13.56 13.25
C GLY A 145 -19.74 12.97 13.79
N GLU A 146 -19.63 11.64 13.87
CA GLU A 146 -18.39 10.93 14.20
C GLU A 146 -17.58 10.76 12.91
N GLU A 147 -16.43 11.42 12.78
CA GLU A 147 -15.57 11.38 11.58
C GLU A 147 -14.98 9.98 11.33
N ALA A 148 -15.73 9.12 10.65
CA ALA A 148 -15.29 7.79 10.22
C ALA A 148 -14.99 7.80 8.71
N LEU A 149 -13.95 7.10 8.27
CA LEU A 149 -13.50 7.17 6.88
C LEU A 149 -13.61 5.81 6.19
N VAL A 150 -13.88 5.86 4.88
CA VAL A 150 -13.93 4.70 3.99
C VAL A 150 -12.69 4.69 3.13
N ASP A 151 -11.83 3.69 3.33
CA ASP A 151 -10.70 3.46 2.42
C ASP A 151 -11.18 2.85 1.10
N VAL A 152 -10.43 3.13 0.04
CA VAL A 152 -10.82 2.83 -1.34
C VAL A 152 -9.62 2.27 -2.11
N TYR A 153 -9.85 1.19 -2.84
CA TYR A 153 -8.91 0.60 -3.79
C TYR A 153 -9.46 0.73 -5.19
N MET A 154 -8.66 1.30 -6.10
CA MET A 154 -9.10 1.61 -7.45
C MET A 154 -8.18 0.95 -8.49
N CYS A 155 -8.72 0.07 -9.31
CA CYS A 155 -8.01 -0.56 -10.42
C CYS A 155 -8.56 -0.12 -11.78
N GLY A 156 -8.01 -0.71 -12.84
CA GLY A 156 -8.40 -0.36 -14.21
C GLY A 156 -7.65 0.85 -14.75
N GLY A 157 -7.54 0.90 -16.07
CA GLY A 157 -6.70 1.88 -16.74
C GLY A 157 -7.20 3.32 -16.55
N GLY A 158 -8.49 3.52 -16.28
CA GLY A 158 -9.07 4.83 -16.00
C GLY A 158 -8.53 5.40 -14.70
N PHE A 159 -8.76 4.69 -13.60
CA PHE A 159 -8.28 5.12 -12.29
C PHE A 159 -6.75 5.17 -12.20
N ARG A 160 -6.01 4.24 -12.83
CA ARG A 160 -4.55 4.36 -12.90
C ARG A 160 -4.08 5.63 -13.60
N GLY A 161 -4.83 6.10 -14.61
CA GLY A 161 -4.55 7.39 -15.25
C GLY A 161 -4.76 8.57 -14.30
N TYR A 162 -5.81 8.53 -13.48
CA TYR A 162 -6.04 9.51 -12.41
C TYR A 162 -4.93 9.48 -11.36
N GLY A 163 -4.54 8.29 -10.90
CA GLY A 163 -3.41 8.10 -9.98
C GLY A 163 -2.08 8.61 -10.53
N SER A 164 -1.80 8.42 -11.82
CA SER A 164 -0.59 8.99 -12.45
C SER A 164 -0.59 10.52 -12.48
N MET A 165 -1.75 11.17 -12.66
CA MET A 165 -1.86 12.64 -12.58
C MET A 165 -1.61 13.12 -11.16
N LEU A 166 -2.27 12.50 -10.17
CA LEU A 166 -2.08 12.80 -8.75
C LEU A 166 -0.62 12.61 -8.30
N MET A 167 0.01 11.51 -8.70
CA MET A 167 1.41 11.22 -8.34
C MET A 167 2.39 12.21 -8.96
N HIS A 168 2.10 12.71 -10.17
CA HIS A 168 2.94 13.75 -10.79
C HIS A 168 2.84 15.09 -10.07
N ASP A 169 1.65 15.42 -9.56
CA ASP A 169 1.39 16.65 -8.82
C ASP A 169 1.67 16.53 -7.30
N ASP A 170 2.35 15.46 -6.87
CA ASP A 170 2.53 15.14 -5.45
C ASP A 170 3.39 16.17 -4.69
N PRO A 171 2.99 16.60 -3.48
CA PRO A 171 3.84 17.39 -2.60
C PRO A 171 5.20 16.73 -2.32
N ILE A 172 5.24 15.39 -2.33
CA ILE A 172 6.48 14.63 -2.36
C ILE A 172 7.01 14.67 -3.79
N SER A 173 7.88 15.64 -4.08
CA SER A 173 8.40 15.87 -5.42
C SER A 173 9.94 15.92 -5.45
N PRO A 174 10.61 15.15 -6.34
CA PRO A 174 10.01 14.10 -7.16
C PRO A 174 9.49 12.96 -6.28
N TYR A 175 8.39 12.33 -6.72
CA TYR A 175 7.85 11.17 -6.02
C TYR A 175 8.84 9.99 -6.12
N PRO A 176 9.22 9.33 -5.01
CA PRO A 176 10.40 8.45 -4.97
C PRO A 176 10.20 7.09 -5.66
N ILE A 177 8.97 6.68 -5.93
CA ILE A 177 8.65 5.35 -6.51
C ILE A 177 7.95 5.55 -7.85
N SER A 178 8.57 5.05 -8.92
CA SER A 178 8.11 5.28 -10.30
C SER A 178 7.04 4.27 -10.73
N SER A 179 5.93 4.20 -10.00
CA SER A 179 4.78 3.37 -10.36
C SER A 179 3.51 3.93 -9.72
N SER A 180 2.38 3.95 -10.43
CA SER A 180 1.09 4.24 -9.78
C SER A 180 0.49 3.02 -9.08
N ASN A 181 1.11 1.83 -9.21
CA ASN A 181 0.68 0.65 -8.48
C ASN A 181 0.97 0.81 -6.98
N THR A 182 -0.05 0.66 -6.15
CA THR A 182 -0.04 0.89 -4.69
C THR A 182 0.24 2.33 -4.27
N TYR A 183 0.31 3.27 -5.22
CA TYR A 183 0.30 4.70 -4.91
C TYR A 183 -0.99 5.04 -4.16
N SER A 184 -0.87 5.80 -3.09
CA SER A 184 -1.99 6.14 -2.21
C SER A 184 -2.04 7.63 -1.94
N VAL A 185 -3.25 8.19 -1.88
CA VAL A 185 -3.50 9.59 -1.53
C VAL A 185 -4.63 9.72 -0.53
N ARG A 186 -4.63 10.80 0.26
CA ARG A 186 -5.76 11.15 1.11
C ARG A 186 -6.97 11.58 0.27
N GLY A 187 -8.16 11.31 0.79
CA GLY A 187 -9.44 11.63 0.17
C GLY A 187 -9.60 13.13 -0.11
N SER A 188 -9.09 14.00 0.76
CA SER A 188 -9.08 15.45 0.54
C SER A 188 -8.39 15.84 -0.77
N ARG A 189 -7.29 15.18 -1.11
CA ARG A 189 -6.55 15.43 -2.35
C ARG A 189 -7.14 14.70 -3.54
N PHE A 190 -7.59 13.46 -3.34
CA PHE A 190 -8.31 12.71 -4.37
C PHE A 190 -9.53 13.49 -4.89
N LYS A 191 -10.19 14.25 -4.02
CA LYS A 191 -11.39 15.04 -4.33
C LYS A 191 -11.14 16.31 -5.13
N ASP A 192 -9.90 16.78 -5.29
CA ASP A 192 -9.58 18.00 -6.03
C ASP A 192 -9.55 17.76 -7.55
N THR A 193 -10.71 17.41 -8.10
CA THR A 193 -10.88 17.08 -9.52
C THR A 193 -10.70 18.30 -10.42
N THR A 194 -11.02 19.50 -9.94
CA THR A 194 -10.80 20.77 -10.64
C THR A 194 -9.31 20.99 -10.89
N ARG A 195 -8.45 20.82 -9.88
CA ARG A 195 -6.99 20.93 -10.05
C ARG A 195 -6.47 19.91 -11.05
N MET A 196 -6.93 18.66 -10.97
CA MET A 196 -6.52 17.60 -11.90
C MET A 196 -6.95 17.89 -13.34
N LEU A 197 -8.16 18.44 -13.54
CA LEU A 197 -8.64 18.82 -14.87
C LEU A 197 -7.84 19.98 -15.45
N THR A 198 -7.59 21.02 -14.65
CA THR A 198 -6.75 22.17 -15.04
C THR A 198 -5.35 21.70 -15.43
N MET A 199 -4.72 20.86 -14.61
CA MET A 199 -3.41 20.31 -14.91
C MET A 199 -3.39 19.50 -16.22
N ASN A 200 -4.44 18.71 -16.48
CA ASN A 200 -4.53 17.98 -17.75
C ASN A 200 -4.57 18.92 -18.97
N GLN A 201 -5.21 20.09 -18.83
CA GLN A 201 -5.37 21.10 -19.88
C GLN A 201 -4.12 21.98 -20.06
N THR A 202 -3.43 22.33 -18.98
CA THR A 202 -2.35 23.34 -19.01
C THR A 202 -0.95 22.75 -19.08
N TYR A 203 -0.71 21.54 -18.56
CA TYR A 203 0.62 20.93 -18.59
C TYR A 203 0.86 20.27 -19.95
N GLU A 204 1.85 20.65 -20.73
CA GLU A 204 2.09 20.02 -22.05
C GLU A 204 3.05 18.82 -22.01
N GLY A 205 3.77 18.66 -20.89
CA GLY A 205 4.82 17.66 -20.73
C GLY A 205 4.32 16.21 -20.60
N LYS A 206 5.27 15.27 -20.59
CA LYS A 206 4.99 13.85 -20.37
C LYS A 206 4.74 13.57 -18.89
N ILE A 207 3.57 13.01 -18.59
CA ILE A 207 3.26 12.47 -17.27
C ILE A 207 3.63 11.00 -17.24
N PHE A 208 4.50 10.61 -16.32
CA PHE A 208 4.93 9.22 -16.17
C PHE A 208 3.73 8.32 -15.83
N GLY A 209 3.63 7.16 -16.48
CA GLY A 209 2.50 6.22 -16.31
C GLY A 209 1.19 6.62 -17.03
N LEU A 210 1.08 7.82 -17.61
CA LEU A 210 -0.10 8.28 -18.32
C LEU A 210 0.11 8.27 -19.85
N SER A 211 -0.61 7.39 -20.56
CA SER A 211 -0.55 7.34 -22.02
C SER A 211 -1.34 8.48 -22.68
N LYS A 212 -0.97 8.86 -23.93
CA LYS A 212 -1.70 9.86 -24.72
C LYS A 212 -3.20 9.56 -24.82
N ARG A 213 -3.55 8.29 -25.11
CA ARG A 213 -4.94 7.83 -25.16
C ARG A 213 -5.65 8.05 -23.82
N ARG A 214 -5.01 7.72 -22.71
CA ARG A 214 -5.62 7.88 -21.38
C ARG A 214 -5.77 9.35 -21.00
N ARG A 215 -4.80 10.18 -21.38
CA ARG A 215 -4.85 11.64 -21.23
C ARG A 215 -6.01 12.28 -22.00
N GLN A 216 -6.28 11.81 -23.22
CA GLN A 216 -7.45 12.25 -24.00
C GLN A 216 -8.77 11.86 -23.32
N GLN A 217 -8.84 10.69 -22.68
CA GLN A 217 -10.00 10.22 -21.93
C GLN A 217 -10.15 10.86 -20.54
N PHE A 218 -9.22 11.72 -20.12
CA PHE A 218 -9.17 12.24 -18.75
C PHE A 218 -10.43 13.00 -18.33
N PRO A 219 -11.07 13.84 -19.17
CA PRO A 219 -12.33 14.48 -18.81
C PRO A 219 -13.45 13.48 -18.46
N ALA A 220 -13.53 12.35 -19.18
CA ALA A 220 -14.48 11.29 -18.86
C ALA A 220 -14.13 10.58 -17.54
N ILE A 221 -12.84 10.36 -17.26
CA ILE A 221 -12.39 9.80 -15.98
C ILE A 221 -12.79 10.72 -14.82
N ILE A 222 -12.63 12.04 -14.98
CA ILE A 222 -13.06 13.03 -13.98
C ILE A 222 -14.56 12.93 -13.71
N LYS A 223 -15.41 12.78 -14.73
CA LYS A 223 -16.87 12.63 -14.51
C LYS A 223 -17.22 11.39 -13.68
N VAL A 224 -16.50 10.28 -13.84
CA VAL A 224 -16.66 9.08 -13.00
C VAL A 224 -16.19 9.36 -11.57
N VAL A 225 -15.04 10.01 -11.40
CA VAL A 225 -14.51 10.36 -10.08
C VAL A 225 -15.43 11.34 -9.34
N ASP A 226 -15.93 12.39 -10.00
CA ASP A 226 -16.89 13.33 -9.43
C ASP A 226 -18.18 12.63 -8.96
N ALA A 227 -18.70 11.71 -9.79
CA ALA A 227 -19.88 10.93 -9.44
C ALA A 227 -19.62 10.02 -8.24
N PHE A 228 -18.45 9.39 -8.17
CA PHE A 228 -18.03 8.58 -7.03
C PHE A 228 -17.88 9.42 -5.75
N ILE A 229 -17.21 10.58 -5.80
CA ILE A 229 -17.06 11.49 -4.67
C ILE A 229 -18.42 11.92 -4.11
N LYS A 230 -19.39 12.16 -5.00
CA LYS A 230 -20.75 12.52 -4.60
C LYS A 230 -21.49 11.36 -3.94
N ALA A 231 -21.27 10.13 -4.39
CA ALA A 231 -21.87 8.93 -3.81
C ALA A 231 -21.23 8.55 -2.45
N VAL A 232 -19.92 8.72 -2.32
CA VAL A 232 -19.13 8.32 -1.15
C VAL A 232 -18.46 9.56 -0.55
N PRO A 233 -19.13 10.29 0.37
CA PRO A 233 -18.62 11.56 0.87
C PRO A 233 -17.44 11.41 1.84
N TYR A 234 -17.31 10.29 2.56
CA TYR A 234 -16.33 10.11 3.66
C TYR A 234 -15.09 9.32 3.24
N ILE A 235 -14.48 9.69 2.11
CA ILE A 235 -13.30 9.01 1.57
C ILE A 235 -12.08 9.22 2.48
N GLY A 236 -11.50 8.11 2.95
CA GLY A 236 -10.23 8.03 3.66
C GLY A 236 -9.06 8.01 2.69
N TRP A 237 -8.35 6.89 2.61
CA TRP A 237 -7.27 6.69 1.65
C TRP A 237 -7.78 6.11 0.33
N VAL A 238 -7.25 6.61 -0.78
CA VAL A 238 -7.45 6.01 -2.10
C VAL A 238 -6.15 5.41 -2.59
N THR A 239 -6.13 4.10 -2.78
CA THR A 239 -4.97 3.31 -3.24
C THR A 239 -5.21 2.82 -4.67
N PHE A 240 -4.31 3.19 -5.58
CA PHE A 240 -4.40 2.79 -6.98
C PHE A 240 -3.74 1.43 -7.20
N CYS A 241 -4.43 0.52 -7.88
CA CYS A 241 -4.02 -0.88 -8.05
C CYS A 241 -3.59 -1.17 -9.49
N GLY A 242 -2.47 -1.88 -9.62
CA GLY A 242 -1.89 -2.32 -10.89
C GLY A 242 -2.67 -3.43 -11.58
N GLY A 243 -3.41 -4.23 -10.81
CA GLY A 243 -4.12 -5.38 -11.33
C GLY A 243 -5.36 -5.05 -12.19
N SER A 244 -5.95 -6.11 -12.71
CA SER A 244 -7.08 -6.10 -13.65
C SER A 244 -7.73 -7.49 -13.69
N ASN A 245 -8.77 -7.63 -14.51
CA ASN A 245 -9.38 -8.93 -14.84
C ASN A 245 -8.37 -10.05 -15.10
N ARG A 246 -7.22 -9.75 -15.72
CA ARG A 246 -6.17 -10.74 -15.99
C ARG A 246 -5.53 -11.27 -14.72
N GLN A 247 -5.13 -10.38 -13.81
CA GLN A 247 -4.54 -10.76 -12.53
C GLN A 247 -5.55 -11.49 -11.66
N GLY A 248 -6.79 -11.01 -11.58
CA GLY A 248 -7.82 -11.70 -10.80
C GLY A 248 -8.14 -13.09 -11.35
N ALA A 249 -8.14 -13.26 -12.66
CA ALA A 249 -8.36 -14.58 -13.27
C ALA A 249 -7.21 -15.56 -13.00
N LEU A 250 -5.97 -15.07 -12.90
CA LEU A 250 -4.83 -15.88 -12.48
C LEU A 250 -4.89 -16.18 -10.98
N MET A 251 -5.24 -15.19 -10.15
CA MET A 251 -5.45 -15.40 -8.71
C MET A 251 -6.48 -16.49 -8.46
N MET A 252 -7.64 -16.44 -9.12
CA MET A 252 -8.69 -17.45 -8.96
C MET A 252 -8.31 -18.87 -9.45
N LYS A 253 -7.17 -19.04 -10.12
CA LYS A 253 -6.61 -20.36 -10.45
C LYS A 253 -5.73 -20.92 -9.35
N LEU A 254 -5.23 -20.08 -8.46
CA LEU A 254 -4.40 -20.52 -7.34
C LEU A 254 -5.28 -21.22 -6.29
N PRO A 255 -4.76 -22.29 -5.66
CA PRO A 255 -5.34 -22.85 -4.44
C PRO A 255 -5.61 -21.74 -3.41
N ARG A 256 -6.68 -21.88 -2.64
CA ARG A 256 -7.09 -20.86 -1.67
C ARG A 256 -5.98 -20.62 -0.63
N GLU A 257 -5.28 -21.67 -0.22
CA GLU A 257 -4.17 -21.62 0.72
C GLU A 257 -3.03 -20.74 0.20
N ILE A 258 -2.77 -20.77 -1.11
CA ILE A 258 -1.75 -19.91 -1.75
C ILE A 258 -2.27 -18.48 -1.88
N ARG A 259 -3.55 -18.29 -2.29
CA ARG A 259 -4.16 -16.96 -2.42
C ARG A 259 -4.15 -16.17 -1.11
N GLU A 260 -4.42 -16.85 0.00
CA GLU A 260 -4.54 -16.24 1.32
C GLU A 260 -3.22 -16.22 2.10
N SER A 261 -2.14 -16.83 1.57
CA SER A 261 -0.81 -16.71 2.16
C SER A 261 -0.25 -15.29 2.04
N ASN A 262 0.62 -14.87 2.97
CA ASN A 262 1.30 -13.58 2.89
C ASN A 262 2.45 -13.64 1.87
N PRO A 263 2.39 -12.89 0.74
CA PRO A 263 3.43 -12.96 -0.28
C PRO A 263 4.79 -12.42 0.19
N LEU A 264 4.80 -11.56 1.22
CA LEU A 264 6.04 -11.05 1.82
C LEU A 264 6.80 -12.13 2.59
N ASP A 265 6.11 -13.15 3.12
CA ASP A 265 6.76 -14.28 3.78
C ASP A 265 7.51 -15.15 2.76
N VAL A 266 6.96 -15.25 1.54
CA VAL A 266 7.63 -15.92 0.41
C VAL A 266 8.90 -15.17 0.01
N LEU A 267 8.86 -13.83 -0.05
CA LEU A 267 10.06 -13.02 -0.31
C LEU A 267 11.11 -13.15 0.80
N ALA A 268 10.68 -13.21 2.06
CA ALA A 268 11.59 -13.43 3.19
C ALA A 268 12.29 -14.80 3.11
N SER A 269 11.65 -15.78 2.46
CA SER A 269 12.16 -17.13 2.19
C SER A 269 12.73 -17.79 3.45
N VAL A 270 11.93 -17.74 4.53
CA VAL A 270 12.31 -18.27 5.85
C VAL A 270 12.29 -19.80 5.81
N GLN A 271 13.45 -20.41 6.04
CA GLN A 271 13.56 -21.88 6.09
C GLN A 271 12.96 -22.43 7.40
N ASP A 272 12.57 -23.70 7.42
CA ASP A 272 11.96 -24.31 8.62
C ASP A 272 12.85 -24.19 9.87
N GLY A 273 14.17 -24.35 9.71
CA GLY A 273 15.14 -24.18 10.79
C GLY A 273 15.33 -22.74 11.27
N GLU A 274 14.86 -21.74 10.50
CA GLU A 274 14.98 -20.31 10.83
C GLU A 274 13.74 -19.75 11.52
N LYS A 275 12.58 -20.42 11.43
CA LYS A 275 11.30 -19.92 11.96
C LYS A 275 11.38 -19.49 13.42
N ALA A 276 11.99 -20.31 14.28
CA ALA A 276 12.11 -20.02 15.71
C ALA A 276 12.96 -18.77 15.99
N ILE A 277 14.11 -18.62 15.31
CA ILE A 277 14.97 -17.45 15.50
C ILE A 277 14.36 -16.19 14.88
N PHE A 278 13.69 -16.27 13.73
CA PHE A 278 12.98 -15.14 13.14
C PHE A 278 11.87 -14.63 14.06
N GLY A 279 11.10 -15.54 14.65
CA GLY A 279 10.10 -15.21 15.68
C GLY A 279 10.74 -14.49 16.87
N ALA A 280 11.80 -15.06 17.44
CA ALA A 280 12.50 -14.45 18.57
C ALA A 280 13.08 -13.06 18.25
N ILE A 281 13.60 -12.84 17.04
CA ILE A 281 14.08 -11.51 16.61
C ILE A 281 12.92 -10.52 16.50
N LEU A 282 11.79 -10.93 15.93
CA LEU A 282 10.59 -10.08 15.87
C LEU A 282 10.07 -9.73 17.27
N ASP A 283 10.07 -10.70 18.19
CA ASP A 283 9.70 -10.47 19.58
C ASP A 283 10.61 -9.44 20.24
N LYS A 284 11.94 -9.52 20.01
CA LYS A 284 12.90 -8.51 20.50
C LYS A 284 12.67 -7.12 19.91
N LEU A 285 12.38 -7.03 18.61
CA LEU A 285 12.04 -5.76 17.98
C LEU A 285 10.74 -5.20 18.57
N SER A 286 9.74 -6.04 18.81
CA SER A 286 8.47 -5.64 19.44
C SER A 286 8.66 -5.22 20.90
N GLU A 287 9.48 -5.95 21.67
CA GLU A 287 9.84 -5.65 23.06
C GLU A 287 10.48 -4.26 23.20
N SER A 288 11.21 -3.81 22.17
CA SER A 288 11.80 -2.47 22.16
C SER A 288 10.77 -1.34 22.05
N LEU A 289 9.55 -1.60 21.56
CA LEU A 289 8.53 -0.56 21.40
C LEU A 289 7.80 -0.27 22.73
N PRO A 290 7.56 1.01 23.08
CA PRO A 290 6.79 1.35 24.27
C PRO A 290 5.41 0.69 24.29
N ALA A 291 5.00 0.14 25.44
CA ALA A 291 3.76 -0.64 25.57
C ALA A 291 2.50 0.09 25.08
N ASN A 292 2.45 1.43 25.23
CA ASN A 292 1.34 2.27 24.77
C ASN A 292 1.28 2.46 23.25
N LEU A 293 2.27 1.96 22.49
CA LEU A 293 2.30 2.01 21.03
C LEU A 293 1.72 0.76 20.37
N THR A 294 1.51 -0.32 21.13
CA THR A 294 0.93 -1.58 20.61
C THR A 294 -0.48 -1.39 20.02
N HIS A 295 -1.17 -0.28 20.36
CA HIS A 295 -2.48 0.09 19.82
C HIS A 295 -2.46 1.31 18.89
N THR A 296 -1.30 1.74 18.38
CA THR A 296 -1.21 2.95 17.57
C THR A 296 -1.59 2.76 16.11
N ARG A 297 -2.08 3.84 15.50
CA ARG A 297 -2.59 3.89 14.12
C ARG A 297 -1.51 4.09 13.04
N PHE A 298 -0.23 4.23 13.42
CA PHE A 298 0.83 4.47 12.44
C PHE A 298 1.42 3.15 11.93
N PRO A 299 1.86 3.11 10.66
CA PRO A 299 2.35 1.88 10.05
C PRO A 299 3.74 1.50 10.57
N THR A 300 3.94 0.22 10.83
CA THR A 300 5.22 -0.38 11.22
C THR A 300 5.48 -1.65 10.41
N ILE A 301 6.65 -2.27 10.58
CA ILE A 301 6.95 -3.57 9.95
C ILE A 301 5.97 -4.67 10.41
N PHE A 302 5.39 -4.53 11.60
CA PHE A 302 4.45 -5.49 12.18
C PHE A 302 3.05 -5.32 11.55
N SER A 303 2.57 -4.09 11.47
CA SER A 303 1.21 -3.81 10.95
C SER A 303 1.09 -3.97 9.43
N THR A 304 2.21 -4.13 8.71
CA THR A 304 2.25 -4.23 7.25
C THR A 304 2.65 -5.62 6.74
N GLY A 305 2.90 -6.58 7.65
CA GLY A 305 3.35 -7.93 7.28
C GLY A 305 4.80 -7.99 6.77
N LEU A 306 5.58 -6.93 6.98
CA LEU A 306 6.98 -6.83 6.56
C LEU A 306 7.96 -7.51 7.51
N GLY A 307 7.54 -7.91 8.71
CA GLY A 307 8.41 -8.35 9.79
C GLY A 307 9.49 -9.34 9.35
N LEU A 308 9.10 -10.47 8.74
CA LEU A 308 10.06 -11.51 8.33
C LEU A 308 11.04 -11.01 7.26
N LEU A 309 10.56 -10.23 6.30
CA LEU A 309 11.42 -9.64 5.27
C LEU A 309 12.40 -8.65 5.91
N PHE A 310 11.95 -7.80 6.83
CA PHE A 310 12.81 -6.88 7.56
C PHE A 310 13.91 -7.63 8.34
N VAL A 311 13.55 -8.71 9.05
CA VAL A 311 14.52 -9.56 9.78
C VAL A 311 15.58 -10.13 8.83
N ARG A 312 15.17 -10.62 7.66
CA ARG A 312 16.10 -11.12 6.64
C ARG A 312 17.13 -10.06 6.23
N GLU A 313 16.71 -8.79 6.14
CA GLU A 313 17.56 -7.67 5.73
C GLU A 313 18.49 -7.15 6.85
N ILE A 314 18.29 -7.51 8.13
CA ILE A 314 19.13 -7.02 9.24
C ILE A 314 20.60 -7.43 9.07
N TRP A 315 20.83 -8.64 8.56
CA TRP A 315 22.17 -9.18 8.28
C TRP A 315 22.49 -9.26 6.79
N SER A 316 21.58 -8.81 5.92
CA SER A 316 21.87 -8.80 4.49
C SER A 316 23.06 -7.88 4.23
N ARG A 317 24.01 -8.30 3.40
CA ARG A 317 25.21 -7.50 3.05
C ARG A 317 26.17 -7.18 4.21
N HIS A 318 26.16 -7.98 5.28
CA HIS A 318 27.24 -7.92 6.27
C HIS A 318 28.62 -8.09 5.58
N GLY A 319 29.61 -7.30 6.00
CA GLY A 319 30.94 -7.23 5.38
C GLY A 319 31.13 -6.10 4.36
N HIS A 320 30.05 -5.44 3.92
CA HIS A 320 30.13 -4.18 3.17
C HIS A 320 30.14 -2.96 4.09
N GLY A 321 30.64 -1.81 3.60
CA GLY A 321 30.67 -0.56 4.36
C GLY A 321 29.28 -0.01 4.69
N ALA A 322 29.13 0.56 5.89
CA ALA A 322 27.86 1.06 6.42
C ALA A 322 27.18 2.12 5.52
N ASP A 323 27.93 3.12 5.06
CA ASP A 323 27.41 4.17 4.17
C ASP A 323 26.93 3.57 2.82
N SER A 324 27.69 2.63 2.26
CA SER A 324 27.32 1.93 1.03
C SER A 324 26.07 1.08 1.20
N ASN A 325 25.93 0.38 2.34
CA ASN A 325 24.74 -0.40 2.65
C ASN A 325 23.52 0.50 2.92
N THR A 326 23.72 1.67 3.52
CA THR A 326 22.65 2.65 3.73
C THR A 326 22.09 3.15 2.39
N ALA A 327 22.96 3.53 1.45
CA ALA A 327 22.55 3.92 0.10
C ALA A 327 21.89 2.75 -0.64
N PHE A 328 22.49 1.55 -0.56
CA PHE A 328 21.91 0.34 -1.17
C PHE A 328 20.48 0.09 -0.67
N ALA A 329 20.25 0.16 0.64
CA ALA A 329 18.95 -0.15 1.25
C ALA A 329 17.80 0.70 0.71
N ILE A 330 17.99 2.01 0.54
CA ILE A 330 16.94 2.89 0.03
C ILE A 330 16.68 2.67 -1.47
N HIS A 331 17.70 2.32 -2.25
CA HIS A 331 17.57 2.03 -3.69
C HIS A 331 16.97 0.65 -3.94
N ASP A 332 17.41 -0.36 -3.18
CA ASP A 332 16.85 -1.71 -3.23
C ASP A 332 15.36 -1.69 -2.90
N ALA A 333 14.97 -0.95 -1.85
CA ALA A 333 13.56 -0.83 -1.46
C ALA A 333 12.63 -0.33 -2.58
N ILE A 334 13.11 0.51 -3.50
CA ILE A 334 12.27 1.03 -4.62
C ILE A 334 12.41 0.23 -5.92
N SER A 335 13.42 -0.64 -6.04
CA SER A 335 13.74 -1.34 -7.29
C SER A 335 13.56 -2.86 -7.22
N ARG A 336 13.60 -3.46 -6.03
CA ARG A 336 13.37 -4.89 -5.83
C ARG A 336 11.92 -5.27 -6.10
N ASP A 337 11.73 -6.50 -6.60
CA ASP A 337 10.45 -7.21 -6.61
C ASP A 337 9.26 -6.31 -6.98
N THR A 338 9.37 -5.58 -8.10
CA THR A 338 8.47 -4.45 -8.44
C THR A 338 6.99 -4.81 -8.47
N ASP A 339 6.69 -6.08 -8.72
CA ASP A 339 5.33 -6.62 -8.82
C ASP A 339 4.95 -7.54 -7.65
N CYS A 340 5.75 -7.60 -6.57
CA CYS A 340 5.40 -8.40 -5.41
C CYS A 340 4.19 -7.81 -4.65
N PRO A 341 3.11 -8.60 -4.42
CA PRO A 341 1.97 -8.13 -3.65
C PRO A 341 2.36 -7.83 -2.20
N GLY A 342 1.76 -6.80 -1.61
CA GLY A 342 2.08 -6.38 -0.23
C GLY A 342 3.31 -5.49 -0.11
N LEU A 343 4.24 -5.51 -1.08
CA LEU A 343 5.39 -4.59 -1.15
C LEU A 343 4.97 -3.22 -1.73
N THR A 344 3.97 -2.62 -1.08
CA THR A 344 3.38 -1.33 -1.41
C THR A 344 4.38 -0.17 -1.29
N HIS A 345 4.04 1.02 -1.80
CA HIS A 345 4.86 2.22 -1.56
C HIS A 345 5.15 2.48 -0.08
N LEU A 346 4.15 2.25 0.77
CA LEU A 346 4.28 2.37 2.22
C LEU A 346 5.26 1.33 2.78
N ALA A 347 5.10 0.07 2.36
CA ALA A 347 5.99 -1.02 2.77
C ALA A 347 7.44 -0.77 2.32
N ARG A 348 7.65 -0.29 1.09
CA ARG A 348 8.97 0.08 0.56
C ARG A 348 9.61 1.20 1.37
N ALA A 349 8.85 2.22 1.73
CA ALA A 349 9.35 3.30 2.58
C ALA A 349 9.74 2.82 3.99
N LEU A 350 8.94 1.93 4.60
CA LEU A 350 9.28 1.31 5.89
C LEU A 350 10.56 0.47 5.81
N LEU A 351 10.64 -0.42 4.81
CA LEU A 351 11.78 -1.32 4.62
C LEU A 351 13.06 -0.52 4.32
N GLY A 352 13.01 0.40 3.35
CA GLY A 352 14.17 1.20 2.95
C GLY A 352 14.70 2.08 4.08
N LEU A 353 13.85 2.81 4.78
CA LEU A 353 14.29 3.67 5.89
C LEU A 353 14.72 2.87 7.13
N GLY A 354 14.04 1.77 7.43
CA GLY A 354 14.42 0.91 8.55
C GLY A 354 15.77 0.22 8.31
N VAL A 355 15.98 -0.36 7.12
CA VAL A 355 17.25 -1.03 6.79
C VAL A 355 18.38 0.01 6.63
N ALA A 356 18.10 1.19 6.09
CA ALA A 356 19.08 2.29 6.07
C ALA A 356 19.50 2.72 7.48
N ALA A 357 18.56 2.91 8.41
CA ALA A 357 18.85 3.25 9.79
C ALA A 357 19.60 2.14 10.54
N ARG A 358 19.32 0.87 10.20
CA ARG A 358 20.12 -0.29 10.66
C ARG A 358 21.59 -0.14 10.30
N TRP A 359 21.93 0.44 9.16
CA TRP A 359 23.31 0.71 8.74
C TRP A 359 23.86 2.07 9.20
N GLY A 360 23.17 2.77 10.10
CA GLY A 360 23.59 4.06 10.64
C GLY A 360 23.01 5.28 9.92
N GLY A 361 22.32 5.10 8.79
CA GLY A 361 21.54 6.16 8.15
C GLY A 361 22.35 7.27 7.47
N ASN A 362 23.66 7.09 7.33
CA ASN A 362 24.54 8.08 6.69
C ASN A 362 24.43 7.99 5.16
N LEU A 363 24.10 9.11 4.51
CA LEU A 363 23.81 9.18 3.09
C LEU A 363 24.55 10.33 2.42
N GLY A 364 24.99 10.09 1.18
CA GLY A 364 25.50 11.15 0.33
C GLY A 364 24.42 12.16 -0.08
N PRO A 365 24.80 13.34 -0.60
CA PRO A 365 23.85 14.38 -1.03
C PRO A 365 22.85 13.90 -2.09
N LEU A 366 23.27 13.00 -2.99
CA LEU A 366 22.42 12.43 -4.04
C LEU A 366 21.29 11.58 -3.45
N ASP A 367 21.62 10.70 -2.51
CA ASP A 367 20.68 9.77 -1.89
C ASP A 367 19.73 10.44 -0.90
N THR A 368 20.12 11.61 -0.39
CA THR A 368 19.31 12.41 0.55
C THR A 368 17.96 12.83 -0.05
N GLN A 369 17.85 12.98 -1.38
CA GLN A 369 16.56 13.28 -2.02
C GLN A 369 15.62 12.08 -1.99
N LEU A 370 16.11 10.89 -2.34
CA LEU A 370 15.34 9.65 -2.28
C LEU A 370 14.88 9.35 -0.85
N HIS A 371 15.79 9.44 0.11
CA HIS A 371 15.47 9.26 1.53
C HIS A 371 14.37 10.22 2.00
N ARG A 372 14.44 11.52 1.66
CA ARG A 372 13.38 12.49 1.97
C ARG A 372 12.04 12.14 1.32
N GLY A 373 12.06 11.63 0.09
CA GLY A 373 10.86 11.15 -0.59
C GLY A 373 10.19 10.00 0.17
N LEU A 374 10.97 8.98 0.56
CA LEU A 374 10.49 7.84 1.35
C LEU A 374 9.97 8.28 2.73
N GLN A 375 10.66 9.22 3.39
CA GLN A 375 10.17 9.81 4.64
C GLN A 375 8.83 10.51 4.44
N GLY A 376 8.66 11.26 3.35
CA GLY A 376 7.41 11.90 2.99
C GLY A 376 6.23 10.92 2.91
N ILE A 377 6.44 9.74 2.34
CA ILE A 377 5.41 8.69 2.25
C ILE A 377 4.96 8.24 3.65
N LEU A 378 5.89 8.07 4.59
CA LEU A 378 5.56 7.66 5.95
C LEU A 378 4.88 8.78 6.74
N GLU A 379 5.39 10.01 6.65
CA GLU A 379 4.83 11.15 7.40
C GLU A 379 3.40 11.50 6.93
N ASP A 380 3.05 11.21 5.67
CA ASP A 380 1.66 11.36 5.20
C ASP A 380 0.70 10.35 5.85
N ARG A 381 1.20 9.24 6.42
CA ARG A 381 0.38 8.25 7.16
C ARG A 381 0.20 8.60 8.64
N GLY A 382 1.10 9.38 9.21
CA GLY A 382 1.01 9.81 10.59
C GLY A 382 2.30 10.44 11.06
N ALA A 383 2.17 11.39 11.99
CA ALA A 383 3.32 12.00 12.63
C ALA A 383 4.22 10.93 13.27
N ASP A 384 5.53 11.08 13.08
CA ASP A 384 6.56 10.18 13.61
C ASP A 384 6.58 8.77 13.00
N SER A 385 5.83 8.50 11.93
CA SER A 385 5.88 7.18 11.26
C SER A 385 7.30 6.87 10.77
N SER A 386 8.00 7.85 10.21
CA SER A 386 9.39 7.64 9.78
C SER A 386 10.37 7.57 10.95
N PHE A 387 10.08 8.24 12.08
CA PHE A 387 10.84 8.09 13.32
C PHE A 387 10.79 6.63 13.81
N TRP A 388 9.62 5.99 13.82
CA TRP A 388 9.49 4.61 14.29
C TRP A 388 10.13 3.59 13.35
N ALA A 389 10.08 3.82 12.04
CA ALA A 389 10.82 3.00 11.07
C ALA A 389 12.34 3.06 11.33
N GLN A 390 12.88 4.27 11.50
CA GLN A 390 14.31 4.47 11.80
C GLN A 390 14.69 3.91 13.18
N TYR A 391 13.82 4.08 14.18
CA TYR A 391 14.00 3.53 15.52
C TYR A 391 14.16 2.00 15.49
N LEU A 392 13.24 1.29 14.82
CA LEU A 392 13.33 -0.17 14.68
C LEU A 392 14.58 -0.60 13.90
N GLY A 393 14.98 0.20 12.90
CA GLY A 393 16.27 0.06 12.21
C GLY A 393 17.47 0.11 13.17
N ALA A 394 17.53 1.13 14.02
CA ALA A 394 18.60 1.25 15.01
C ALA A 394 18.60 0.13 16.05
N VAL A 395 17.43 -0.31 16.52
CA VAL A 395 17.33 -1.48 17.41
C VAL A 395 17.83 -2.75 16.71
N ALA A 396 17.50 -2.95 15.44
CA ALA A 396 18.10 -4.01 14.64
C ALA A 396 19.63 -3.85 14.50
N GLY A 397 20.14 -2.62 14.49
CA GLY A 397 21.56 -2.29 14.54
C GLY A 397 22.22 -2.82 15.80
N VAL A 398 21.61 -2.58 16.96
CA VAL A 398 22.05 -3.15 18.25
C VAL A 398 22.15 -4.67 18.18
N LEU A 399 21.10 -5.33 17.66
CA LEU A 399 21.09 -6.79 17.52
C LEU A 399 22.27 -7.27 16.66
N ALA A 400 22.54 -6.61 15.54
CA ALA A 400 23.62 -7.01 14.65
C ALA A 400 25.03 -6.62 15.15
N THR A 401 25.15 -5.62 16.03
CA THR A 401 26.41 -5.31 16.72
C THR A 401 26.74 -6.39 17.74
N ILE A 402 25.74 -6.88 18.50
CA ILE A 402 25.92 -7.96 19.49
C ILE A 402 26.14 -9.30 18.77
N PHE A 403 25.42 -9.51 17.67
CA PHE A 403 25.49 -10.70 16.85
C PHE A 403 25.91 -10.33 15.42
N PRO A 404 27.23 -10.28 15.12
CA PRO A 404 27.73 -9.97 13.77
C PRO A 404 27.24 -10.96 12.71
N VAL A 405 26.88 -12.18 13.14
CA VAL A 405 26.21 -13.19 12.32
C VAL A 405 24.88 -13.50 12.99
N MET A 406 23.82 -13.64 12.18
CA MET A 406 22.50 -14.02 12.66
C MET A 406 22.60 -15.28 13.55
N PRO A 407 22.07 -15.26 14.79
CA PRO A 407 22.08 -16.42 15.66
C PRO A 407 21.36 -17.61 15.01
N LYS A 408 21.75 -18.83 15.36
CA LYS A 408 21.09 -20.05 14.86
C LYS A 408 19.99 -20.55 15.78
N GLN A 409 20.05 -20.20 17.07
CA GLN A 409 19.14 -20.68 18.10
C GLN A 409 18.50 -19.49 18.81
N ALA A 410 17.18 -19.55 18.99
CA ALA A 410 16.42 -18.51 19.68
C ALA A 410 16.92 -18.27 21.12
N ASP A 411 17.26 -19.33 21.84
CA ASP A 411 17.71 -19.25 23.23
C ASP A 411 18.97 -18.39 23.39
N GLN A 412 19.90 -18.45 22.42
CA GLN A 412 21.11 -17.63 22.43
C GLN A 412 20.79 -16.13 22.35
N LEU A 413 19.76 -15.76 21.59
CA LEU A 413 19.29 -14.39 21.49
C LEU A 413 18.57 -13.96 22.77
N VAL A 414 17.64 -14.80 23.25
CA VAL A 414 16.78 -14.51 24.41
C VAL A 414 17.60 -14.34 25.69
N SER A 415 18.63 -15.15 25.89
CA SER A 415 19.50 -15.05 27.07
C SER A 415 20.50 -13.89 27.00
N ALA A 416 20.78 -13.37 25.81
CA ALA A 416 21.83 -12.37 25.60
C ALA A 416 21.34 -10.94 25.77
N ILE A 417 20.13 -10.64 25.30
CA ILE A 417 19.60 -9.27 25.23
C ILE A 417 18.10 -9.20 25.48
N SER A 418 17.68 -8.17 26.19
CA SER A 418 16.29 -7.76 26.32
C SER A 418 16.17 -6.24 26.25
N PHE A 419 14.97 -5.74 25.99
CA PHE A 419 14.70 -4.32 25.82
C PHE A 419 13.57 -3.87 26.75
N GLU A 420 13.70 -2.68 27.31
CA GLU A 420 12.59 -2.02 27.99
C GLU A 420 12.49 -0.60 27.45
N SER A 421 11.28 -0.11 27.19
CA SER A 421 11.11 1.25 26.72
C SER A 421 9.89 1.96 27.27
N ARG A 422 10.00 3.29 27.36
CA ARG A 422 8.92 4.18 27.81
C ARG A 422 9.00 5.53 27.12
N VAL A 423 7.87 6.22 27.05
CA VAL A 423 7.79 7.59 26.54
C VAL A 423 7.70 8.57 27.72
N GLU A 424 8.69 9.45 27.86
CA GLU A 424 8.67 10.58 28.78
C GLU A 424 8.13 11.81 28.04
N LYS A 425 6.92 12.25 28.40
CA LYS A 425 6.36 13.50 27.91
C LYS A 425 7.12 14.69 28.47
N ARG A 426 7.42 15.68 27.63
CA ARG A 426 8.19 16.87 28.04
C ARG A 426 7.49 18.14 27.60
N GLU A 427 7.13 18.98 28.55
CA GLU A 427 6.47 20.25 28.26
C GLU A 427 7.41 21.19 27.48
N GLY A 428 6.91 21.75 26.37
CA GLY A 428 7.65 22.67 25.50
C GLY A 428 8.87 22.06 24.78
N LYS A 429 9.06 20.73 24.81
CA LYS A 429 10.20 20.04 24.18
C LYS A 429 9.72 18.78 23.46
N LYS A 430 10.59 18.21 22.61
CA LYS A 430 10.34 16.89 22.01
C LYS A 430 10.17 15.83 23.10
N ASP A 431 9.16 14.98 22.94
CA ASP A 431 8.96 13.80 23.76
C ASP A 431 10.20 12.91 23.69
N LYS A 432 10.52 12.23 24.81
CA LYS A 432 11.74 11.41 24.89
C LYS A 432 11.35 9.93 24.97
N VAL A 433 11.74 9.16 23.96
CA VAL A 433 11.68 7.70 23.99
C VAL A 433 12.93 7.21 24.71
N VAL A 434 12.74 6.67 25.92
CA VAL A 434 13.82 6.06 26.69
C VAL A 434 13.86 4.58 26.34
N LEU A 435 14.97 4.14 25.77
CA LEU A 435 15.28 2.72 25.53
C LEU A 435 16.31 2.27 26.55
N LYS A 436 16.04 1.16 27.23
CA LYS A 436 16.96 0.46 28.10
C LYS A 436 17.31 -0.87 27.45
N ILE A 437 18.60 -1.07 27.20
CA ILE A 437 19.15 -2.28 26.61
C ILE A 437 19.75 -3.09 27.75
N ILE A 438 19.23 -4.29 27.97
CA ILE A 438 19.69 -5.17 29.05
C ILE A 438 20.52 -6.26 28.41
N LEU A 439 21.79 -6.36 28.80
CA LEU A 439 22.77 -7.29 28.21
C LEU A 439 23.27 -8.28 29.25
N SER A 440 23.43 -9.54 28.86
CA SER A 440 24.18 -10.52 29.66
C SER A 440 25.66 -10.10 29.83
N GLY A 441 26.25 -10.38 31.00
CA GLY A 441 27.65 -10.03 31.30
C GLY A 441 28.71 -10.62 30.36
N GLU A 442 28.44 -11.72 29.66
CA GLU A 442 29.37 -12.24 28.65
C GLU A 442 29.37 -11.40 27.37
N ASN A 443 28.20 -10.94 26.92
CA ASN A 443 28.07 -10.19 25.69
C ASN A 443 28.53 -8.74 25.86
N SER A 444 28.36 -8.13 27.04
CA SER A 444 28.83 -6.75 27.30
C SER A 444 30.34 -6.59 27.15
N LYS A 445 31.15 -7.63 27.42
CA LYS A 445 32.62 -7.58 27.32
C LYS A 445 33.14 -7.34 25.90
N ARG A 446 32.30 -7.53 24.87
CA ARG A 446 32.69 -7.48 23.45
C ARG A 446 32.22 -6.22 22.73
N ILE A 447 31.62 -5.28 23.45
CA ILE A 447 30.94 -4.13 22.85
C ILE A 447 31.39 -2.84 23.50
N ASN A 448 31.47 -1.79 22.68
CA ASN A 448 31.59 -0.43 23.15
C ASN A 448 30.19 0.12 23.45
N GLU A 449 29.94 0.43 24.73
CA GLU A 449 28.65 0.96 25.19
C GLU A 449 28.33 2.33 24.58
N GLU A 450 29.33 3.19 24.41
CA GLU A 450 29.15 4.53 23.83
C GLU A 450 28.71 4.44 22.37
N ASP A 451 29.37 3.58 21.58
CA ASP A 451 29.03 3.37 20.17
C ASP A 451 27.60 2.83 20.00
N LEU A 452 27.18 1.90 20.86
CA LEU A 452 25.81 1.37 20.88
C LEU A 452 24.77 2.45 21.22
N ILE A 453 25.06 3.28 22.22
CA ILE A 453 24.19 4.38 22.63
C ILE A 453 24.06 5.40 21.50
N ASP A 454 25.17 5.73 20.84
CA ASP A 454 25.20 6.70 19.74
C ASP A 454 24.50 6.19 18.48
N LEU A 455 24.65 4.90 18.15
CA LEU A 455 23.91 4.26 17.07
C LEU A 455 22.40 4.48 17.21
N VAL A 456 21.86 4.23 18.40
CA VAL A 456 20.42 4.36 18.64
C VAL A 456 19.99 5.82 18.76
N ASN A 457 20.75 6.64 19.49
CA ASN A 457 20.40 8.05 19.71
C ASN A 457 20.50 8.89 18.43
N SER A 458 21.27 8.45 17.43
CA SER A 458 21.43 9.15 16.15
C SER A 458 20.37 8.78 15.10
N ALA A 459 19.72 7.63 15.22
CA ALA A 459 18.83 7.03 14.23
C ALA A 459 17.74 7.97 13.67
N ALA A 460 17.24 8.87 14.52
CA ALA A 460 16.17 9.82 14.15
C ALA A 460 16.61 11.30 14.17
N LYS A 461 17.91 11.60 14.30
CA LYS A 461 18.41 12.98 14.30
C LYS A 461 18.19 13.68 12.96
N SER A 462 18.18 12.93 11.85
CA SER A 462 17.96 13.46 10.50
C SER A 462 16.50 13.81 10.20
N ASN A 463 15.54 13.36 11.03
CA ASN A 463 14.14 13.71 10.89
C ASN A 463 13.82 15.04 11.60
N ALA A 464 13.98 16.16 10.89
CA ALA A 464 13.68 17.49 11.40
C ALA A 464 12.23 17.63 11.92
N LYS A 465 11.28 16.86 11.35
CA LYS A 465 9.85 16.89 11.70
C LYS A 465 9.48 15.99 12.87
N ALA A 466 10.38 15.12 13.33
CA ALA A 466 10.09 14.22 14.44
C ALA A 466 9.75 15.03 15.71
N THR A 467 8.63 14.70 16.34
CA THR A 467 8.22 15.27 17.62
C THR A 467 8.91 14.58 18.80
N LYS A 468 9.65 13.49 18.52
CA LYS A 468 10.31 12.63 19.49
C LYS A 468 11.83 12.66 19.34
N LYS A 469 12.52 12.32 20.42
CA LYS A 469 13.97 12.03 20.44
C LYS A 469 14.23 10.76 21.25
N ILE A 470 15.34 10.09 20.94
CA ILE A 470 15.70 8.83 21.61
C ILE A 470 16.76 9.09 22.69
N SER A 471 16.73 8.27 23.74
CA SER A 471 17.75 8.22 24.77
C SER A 471 17.93 6.81 25.26
N THR A 472 19.14 6.32 25.06
CA THR A 472 19.50 4.93 25.32
C THR A 472 20.29 4.80 26.61
N HIS A 473 20.01 3.76 27.38
CA HIS A 473 20.77 3.36 28.57
C HIS A 473 21.08 1.87 28.48
N ILE A 474 22.27 1.46 28.88
CA ILE A 474 22.69 0.06 28.90
C ILE A 474 22.72 -0.42 30.35
N VAL A 475 22.21 -1.63 30.60
CA VAL A 475 22.26 -2.31 31.90
C VAL A 475 22.83 -3.70 31.70
N ILE A 476 23.88 -4.03 32.46
CA ILE A 476 24.52 -5.34 32.41
C ILE A 476 23.91 -6.22 33.50
N GLN A 477 23.35 -7.36 33.11
CA GLN A 477 22.96 -8.43 34.02
C GLN A 477 24.21 -9.20 34.44
N SER A 478 24.42 -9.23 35.76
CA SER A 478 25.45 -10.00 36.46
C SER A 478 25.26 -11.50 36.32
#